data_AF-A0A1F6Z0M9-F1
#
_entry.id   AF-A0A1F6Z0M9-F1
#
_cell.length_a   1.000
_cell.length_b   1.000
_cell.length_c   1.000
_cell.angle_alpha   90.00
_cell.angle_beta   90.00
_cell.angle_gamma   90.00
#
_symmetry.space_group_name_H-M   'P 1'
#
loop_
_entity.id
_entity.type
_entity.pdbx_description
1 polymer ?
#
loop_
_entity_poly.entity_id
_entity_poly.type
_entity_poly.pdbx_seq_one_letter_code
_entity_poly.pdbx_strand_id
1 'polypeptide(L)' 'MTKKCIYCSKEIEESSVIDFCQRCGIGVWGEKMFNAILKNMEDAQEKGNINPKGLFVSEEEVKNYRKVI' A
#
# COMPACT_ATOMS: atom_id res chain seq x y z
N MET A 1 -1.35 -11.68 13.64
CA MET A 1 -1.29 -12.95 12.90
C MET A 1 -0.01 -12.85 12.06
N THR A 2 0.21 -13.66 11.03
CA THR A 2 1.24 -13.40 10.02
C THR A 2 0.54 -13.13 8.70
N LYS A 3 0.95 -12.06 8.00
CA LYS A 3 0.44 -11.78 6.66
C LYS A 3 1.01 -12.81 5.69
N LYS A 4 0.33 -13.01 4.57
CA LYS A 4 0.80 -13.89 3.50
C LYS A 4 0.84 -13.13 2.19
N CYS A 5 1.89 -13.40 1.42
CA CYS A 5 2.04 -12.86 0.07
C CYS A 5 0.86 -13.28 -0.81
N ILE A 6 0.17 -12.31 -1.41
CA ILE A 6 -0.98 -12.58 -2.31
C ILE A 6 -0.62 -13.41 -3.55
N TYR A 7 0.67 -13.50 -3.91
CA TYR A 7 1.12 -14.22 -5.10
C TYR A 7 1.65 -15.62 -4.82
N CYS A 8 2.40 -15.81 -3.74
CA CYS A 8 3.07 -17.09 -3.46
C CYS A 8 2.81 -17.64 -2.07
N SER A 9 1.93 -17.00 -1.29
CA SER A 9 1.55 -17.40 0.08
C SER A 9 2.69 -17.46 1.09
N LYS A 10 3.89 -16.98 0.73
CA LYS A 10 5.02 -16.82 1.64
C LYS A 10 4.62 -15.91 2.80
N GLU A 11 5.04 -16.25 4.00
CA GLU A 11 4.84 -15.42 5.18
C GLU A 11 5.50 -14.04 5.01
N ILE A 12 4.77 -13.02 5.44
CA ILE A 12 5.17 -11.62 5.48
C ILE A 12 4.95 -11.15 6.92
N GLU A 13 5.84 -10.30 7.42
CA GLU A 13 5.65 -9.68 8.72
C GLU A 13 4.33 -8.90 8.78
N GLU A 14 3.62 -9.02 9.90
CA GLU A 14 2.35 -8.30 10.10
C GLU A 14 2.53 -6.78 10.08
N SER A 15 3.70 -6.30 10.49
CA SER A 15 4.13 -4.89 10.42
C SER A 15 4.28 -4.36 9.00
N SER A 16 4.38 -5.23 7.99
CA SER A 16 4.61 -4.80 6.61
C SER A 16 3.41 -4.04 6.05
N VAL A 17 3.69 -2.91 5.37
CA VAL A 17 2.69 -2.10 4.65
C VAL A 17 2.22 -2.72 3.34
N ILE A 18 2.84 -3.82 2.91
CA ILE A 18 2.53 -4.51 1.66
C ILE A 18 2.10 -5.95 1.92
N ASP A 19 1.23 -6.47 1.05
CA ASP A 19 0.72 -7.85 1.10
C ASP A 19 1.42 -8.76 0.07
N PHE A 20 2.61 -8.39 -0.42
CA PHE A 20 3.40 -9.19 -1.33
C PHE A 20 4.87 -9.20 -0.95
N CYS A 21 5.55 -10.34 -1.15
CA CYS A 21 6.96 -10.44 -0.84
C CYS A 21 7.81 -9.73 -1.91
N GLN A 22 9.03 -9.33 -1.53
CA GLN A 22 9.99 -8.66 -2.43
C GLN A 22 10.20 -9.41 -3.75
N ARG A 23 10.39 -10.73 -3.70
CA ARG A 23 10.59 -11.55 -4.91
C ARG A 23 9.43 -11.41 -5.89
N CYS A 24 8.20 -11.49 -5.40
CA CYS A 24 7.01 -11.37 -6.25
C CYS A 24 6.80 -9.93 -6.71
N GLY A 25 6.99 -8.94 -5.83
CA GLY A 25 6.84 -7.54 -6.20
C GLY A 25 7.84 -7.12 -7.30
N ILE A 26 9.12 -7.47 -7.13
CA ILE A 26 10.14 -7.25 -8.17
C ILE A 26 9.80 -8.03 -9.44
N GLY A 27 9.30 -9.26 -9.33
CA GLY A 27 8.91 -10.06 -10.50
C GLY A 27 7.76 -9.46 -11.31
N VAL A 28 6.82 -8.76 -10.67
CA VAL A 28 5.66 -8.14 -11.35
C VAL A 28 5.99 -6.75 -11.89
N TRP A 29 6.66 -5.91 -11.09
CA TRP A 29 6.84 -4.48 -11.40
C TRP A 29 8.28 -4.07 -11.73
N GLY A 30 9.25 -4.94 -11.49
CA GLY A 30 10.67 -4.60 -11.55
C GLY A 30 11.15 -3.85 -10.31
N GLU A 31 12.47 -3.85 -10.08
CA GLU A 31 13.09 -3.32 -8.86
C GLU A 31 12.79 -1.84 -8.60
N LYS A 32 12.89 -1.00 -9.65
CA LYS A 32 12.66 0.45 -9.52
C LYS A 32 11.23 0.77 -9.07
N MET A 33 10.25 0.12 -9.68
CA MET A 33 8.84 0.35 -9.36
C MET A 33 8.48 -0.27 -8.02
N PHE A 34 9.02 -1.46 -7.69
CA PHE A 34 8.87 -2.06 -6.37
C PHE A 34 9.35 -1.12 -5.26
N ASN A 35 10.53 -0.53 -5.41
CA ASN A 35 11.07 0.40 -4.42
C ASN A 35 10.22 1.68 -4.31
N ALA A 36 9.68 2.18 -5.42
CA ALA A 36 8.77 3.33 -5.40
C ALA A 36 7.45 3.01 -4.70
N ILE A 37 6.85 1.84 -4.96
CA ILE A 37 5.63 1.38 -4.28
C ILE A 37 5.89 1.24 -2.78
N LEU A 38 6.96 0.57 -2.39
CA LEU A 38 7.30 0.36 -0.98
C LEU A 38 7.45 1.69 -0.24
N LYS A 39 8.24 2.61 -0.81
CA LYS A 39 8.43 3.94 -0.24
C LYS A 39 7.13 4.73 -0.13
N ASN A 40 6.31 4.75 -1.18
CA ASN A 40 5.04 5.48 -1.16
C ASN A 40 4.07 4.92 -0.12
N MET A 41 4.06 3.59 0.08
CA MET A 41 3.25 2.95 1.10
C MET A 41 3.79 3.29 2.49
N GLU A 42 5.09 3.17 2.75
CA GLU A 42 5.69 3.55 4.05
C GLU A 42 5.44 5.04 4.38
N ASP A 43 5.66 5.94 3.43
CA ASP A 43 5.37 7.38 3.57
C ASP A 43 3.89 7.63 3.89
N ALA A 44 2.99 6.86 3.28
CA ALA A 44 1.56 6.96 3.59
C ALA A 44 1.23 6.42 4.99
N GLN A 45 1.95 5.40 5.48
CA GLN A 45 1.76 4.86 6.82
C GLN A 45 2.11 5.91 7.86
N GLU A 46 3.27 6.53 7.69
CA GLU A 46 3.79 7.56 8.60
C GLU A 46 2.88 8.79 8.63
N LYS A 47 2.30 9.15 7.49
CA LYS A 47 1.34 10.27 7.38
C LYS A 47 -0.07 9.94 7.87
N GLY A 48 -0.35 8.69 8.27
CA GLY A 48 -1.69 8.24 8.64
C GLY A 48 -2.66 8.14 7.45
N ASN A 49 -2.15 8.14 6.23
CA ASN A 49 -2.91 8.06 4.98
C ASN A 49 -3.12 6.62 4.47
N ILE A 50 -2.63 5.60 5.19
CA ILE A 50 -3.02 4.22 4.91
C ILE A 50 -4.35 3.94 5.61
N ASN A 51 -5.43 4.05 4.84
CA ASN A 51 -6.72 3.52 5.23
C ASN A 51 -6.91 2.13 4.60
N PRO A 52 -6.64 1.02 5.33
CA PRO A 52 -6.78 -0.36 4.81
C PRO A 52 -8.23 -0.74 4.50
N LYS A 53 -9.20 0.07 4.96
CA LYS A 53 -10.59 0.05 4.51
C LYS A 53 -10.83 1.41 3.85
N GLY A 54 -10.92 1.44 2.52
CA GLY A 54 -11.08 2.66 1.74
C GLY A 54 -12.40 3.40 1.98
N LEU A 55 -12.59 3.94 3.18
CA LEU A 55 -13.70 4.82 3.54
C LEU A 55 -13.41 5.44 4.92
N PHE A 56 -12.59 6.48 4.95
CA PHE A 56 -12.76 7.69 5.76
C PHE A 56 -11.81 8.74 5.16
N VAL A 57 -12.19 9.23 3.97
CA VAL A 57 -11.82 10.58 3.55
C VAL A 57 -12.78 11.52 4.26
N SER A 58 -12.28 12.61 4.82
CA SER A 58 -13.14 13.63 5.40
C SER A 58 -14.12 14.15 4.34
N GLU A 59 -15.30 14.62 4.76
CA GLU A 59 -16.24 15.22 3.81
C GLU A 59 -15.61 16.37 3.01
N GLU A 60 -14.69 17.12 3.61
CA GLU A 60 -13.89 18.15 2.93
C GLU A 60 -13.04 17.58 1.78
N GLU A 61 -12.34 16.47 1.98
CA GLU A 61 -11.47 15.86 0.96
C GLU A 61 -12.28 15.32 -0.22
N VAL A 62 -13.45 14.72 0.05
CA VAL A 62 -14.37 14.27 -1.01
C VAL A 62 -14.90 15.45 -1.81
N LYS A 63 -15.29 16.55 -1.14
CA LYS A 63 -15.77 17.77 -1.79
C LYS A 63 -14.68 18.40 -2.67
N ASN A 64 -13.43 18.37 -2.22
CA ASN A 64 -12.32 18.96 -2.97
C ASN A 64 -12.00 18.16 -4.24
N TYR A 65 -11.96 16.82 -4.16
CA TYR A 65 -11.70 15.97 -5.33
C TYR A 65 -12.80 16.08 -6.39
N ARG A 66 -14.08 16.17 -5.98
CA ARG A 66 -15.22 16.33 -6.90
C ARG A 66 -15.29 17.70 -7.60
N LYS A 67 -14.59 18.72 -7.11
CA LYS A 67 -14.53 20.04 -7.77
C LYS A 67 -13.51 20.08 -8.92
N VAL A 68 -12.67 19.07 -9.06
CA VAL A 68 -11.61 18.99 -10.08
C VAL A 68 -12.07 18.21 -11.33
N ILE A 69 -13.29 17.66 -11.32
CA ILE A 69 -13.89 16.91 -12.44
C ILE A 69 -15.03 17.73 -13.06
#